data_AF-A0A0N8UHI8-F1
#
_entry.id   AF-A0A0N8UHI8-F1
#
_cell.length_a   1.000
_cell.length_b   1.000
_cell.length_c   1.000
_cell.angle_alpha   90.00
_cell.angle_beta   90.00
_cell.angle_gamma   90.00
#
_symmetry.space_group_name_H-M   'P 1'
#
loop_
_entity.id
_entity.type
_entity.pdbx_description
1 polymer ?
#
loop_
_entity_poly.entity_id
_entity_poly.type
_entity_poly.pdbx_seq_one_letter_code
_entity_poly.pdbx_strand_id
1 'polypeptide(L)' 'MLLCCEADHRGRLGLEAEPYPQREIFLRAYQAAQGVEVQAVISDGFQGKQIKEELDKRRISAIEAL' A
#
# COMPACT_ATOMS: atom_id res chain seq x y z
N MET A 1 5.58 -10.21 4.87
CA MET A 1 4.60 -10.94 4.04
C MET A 1 5.02 -10.97 2.56
N LEU A 2 5.29 -9.84 1.89
CA LEU A 2 5.65 -9.81 0.45
C LEU A 2 6.88 -10.66 0.08
N LEU A 3 7.89 -10.72 0.96
CA LEU A 3 9.07 -11.58 0.78
C LEU A 3 8.70 -13.07 0.71
N CYS A 4 7.71 -13.51 1.50
CA CYS A 4 7.28 -14.91 1.47
C CYS A 4 6.58 -15.25 0.15
N CYS A 5 5.79 -14.33 -0.41
CA CYS A 5 5.13 -14.51 -1.70
C CYS A 5 6.13 -14.59 -2.85
N GLU A 6 7.16 -13.74 -2.84
CA GLU A 6 8.25 -13.80 -3.81
C GLU A 6 9.05 -15.10 -3.70
N ALA A 7 9.30 -15.56 -2.46
CA ALA A 7 9.97 -16.83 -2.21
C ALA A 7 9.16 -18.04 -2.73
N ASP A 8 7.83 -18.05 -2.53
CA ASP A 8 6.95 -19.10 -3.10
C ASP A 8 6.99 -19.09 -4.63
N HIS A 9 6.93 -17.90 -5.26
CA HIS A 9 6.99 -17.78 -6.71
C HIS A 9 8.30 -18.35 -7.27
N ARG A 10 9.44 -17.92 -6.73
CA ARG A 10 10.77 -18.39 -7.17
C ARG A 10 11.08 -19.83 -6.80
N GLY A 11 10.42 -20.38 -5.78
CA GLY A 11 10.59 -21.77 -5.36
C GLY A 11 9.93 -22.79 -6.29
N ARG A 12 9.13 -22.34 -7.26
CA ARG A 12 8.48 -23.22 -8.24
C ARG A 12 9.42 -23.52 -9.40
N LEU A 13 9.49 -24.79 -9.78
CA LEU A 13 10.33 -25.27 -10.87
C LEU A 13 10.09 -24.47 -12.16
N GLY A 14 11.15 -23.89 -12.71
CA GLY A 14 11.11 -23.10 -13.94
C GLY A 14 10.77 -21.62 -13.75
N LEU A 15 10.57 -21.14 -12.51
CA LEU A 15 10.30 -19.73 -12.18
C LEU A 15 11.43 -19.10 -11.35
N GLU A 16 12.58 -19.76 -11.20
CA GLU A 16 13.65 -19.35 -10.29
C GLU A 16 14.24 -17.97 -10.65
N ALA A 17 14.27 -17.66 -11.95
CA ALA A 17 14.76 -16.40 -12.50
C ALA A 17 13.63 -15.44 -12.91
N GLU A 18 12.36 -15.86 -12.82
CA GLU A 18 11.24 -15.02 -13.22
C GLU A 18 11.05 -13.87 -12.23
N PRO A 19 10.93 -12.62 -12.72
CA PRO A 19 10.71 -11.48 -11.86
C PRO A 19 9.32 -11.54 -11.24
N TYR A 20 9.23 -11.14 -9.96
CA TYR A 20 7.98 -11.03 -9.23
C TYR A 20 7.63 -9.55 -8.97
N PRO A 21 7.16 -8.80 -9.98
CA PRO A 21 6.92 -7.36 -9.89
C PRO A 21 5.86 -6.99 -8.84
N GLN A 22 5.01 -7.93 -8.46
CA GLN A 22 3.95 -7.75 -7.47
C GLN A 22 4.51 -7.27 -6.12
N ARG A 23 5.69 -7.76 -5.71
CA ARG A 23 6.33 -7.29 -4.47
C ARG A 23 6.52 -5.77 -4.50
N GLU A 24 7.08 -5.25 -5.57
CA GLU A 24 7.39 -3.83 -5.70
C GLU A 24 6.12 -2.99 -5.79
N ILE A 25 5.12 -3.46 -6.56
CA ILE A 25 3.81 -2.79 -6.69
C ILE A 25 3.16 -2.65 -5.31
N PHE A 26 3.07 -3.73 -4.53
CA PHE A 26 2.44 -3.69 -3.22
C PHE A 26 3.25 -2.90 -2.19
N LEU A 27 4.58 -2.91 -2.30
CA LEU A 27 5.44 -2.12 -1.42
C LEU A 27 5.21 -0.62 -1.64
N ARG A 28 5.16 -0.17 -2.90
CA ARG A 28 4.87 1.23 -3.24
C ARG A 28 3.48 1.66 -2.78
N ALA A 29 2.46 0.84 -3.03
CA ALA A 29 1.10 1.12 -2.58
C ALA A 29 1.03 1.26 -1.05
N TYR A 30 1.70 0.36 -0.32
CA TYR A 30 1.78 0.44 1.14
C TYR A 30 2.46 1.73 1.60
N GLN A 31 3.60 2.09 1.02
CA GLN A 31 4.33 3.31 1.36
C GLN A 31 3.51 4.58 1.08
N ALA A 32 2.82 4.63 -0.07
CA ALA A 32 1.95 5.76 -0.43
C ALA A 32 0.80 5.94 0.58
N ALA A 33 0.11 4.84 0.92
CA ALA A 33 -0.95 4.89 1.94
C ALA A 33 -0.43 5.20 3.35
N GLN A 34 0.77 4.71 3.69
CA GLN A 34 1.40 4.99 4.97
C GLN A 34 1.80 6.46 5.10
N GLY A 35 2.20 7.11 4.00
CA GLY A 35 2.54 8.54 3.99
C GLY A 35 1.35 9.48 4.21
N VAL A 36 0.11 8.97 4.20
CA VAL A 36 -1.08 9.76 4.53
C VAL A 36 -1.22 9.87 6.05
N GLU A 37 -0.84 11.03 6.57
CA GLU A 37 -0.88 11.35 8.00
C GLU A 37 -2.31 11.66 8.48
N VAL A 38 -2.73 10.96 9.54
CA VAL A 38 -4.05 11.19 10.17
C VAL A 38 -4.17 12.60 10.75
N GLN A 39 -3.06 13.21 11.16
CA GLN A 39 -3.07 14.57 11.70
C GLN A 39 -3.45 15.63 10.66
N ALA A 40 -3.13 15.41 9.38
CA ALA A 40 -3.57 16.30 8.31
C ALA A 40 -5.10 16.24 8.16
N VAL A 41 -5.69 15.05 8.25
CA VAL A 41 -7.16 14.86 8.19
C VAL A 41 -7.84 15.56 9.37
N ILE A 42 -7.29 15.46 10.58
CA ILE A 42 -7.82 16.13 11.76
C ILE A 42 -7.70 17.65 11.62
N SER A 43 -6.57 18.14 11.11
CA SER A 43 -6.30 19.57 10.90
C SER A 43 -7.25 20.20 9.87
N ASP A 44 -7.68 19.42 8.89
CA ASP A 44 -8.69 19.84 7.90
C ASP A 44 -10.13 19.83 8.45
N GLY A 45 -10.31 19.52 9.74
CA GLY A 45 -11.57 19.70 10.47
C GLY A 45 -12.47 18.47 10.52
N PHE A 46 -12.04 17.31 10.03
CA PHE A 46 -12.81 16.06 10.12
C PHE A 46 -12.88 15.54 11.55
N GLN A 47 -14.04 15.00 11.96
CA GLN A 47 -14.28 14.56 13.35
C GLN A 47 -14.92 13.17 13.44
N GLY A 48 -14.62 12.46 14.53
CA GLY A 48 -15.20 11.16 14.84
C GLY A 48 -15.05 10.16 13.70
N LYS A 49 -16.18 9.59 13.24
CA LYS A 49 -16.21 8.59 12.15
C LYS A 49 -15.67 9.15 10.83
N GLN A 50 -15.82 10.45 10.58
CA GLN A 50 -15.42 11.07 9.32
C GLN A 50 -13.90 11.08 9.14
N ILE A 51 -13.12 11.06 10.23
CA ILE A 51 -11.65 10.96 10.15
C ILE A 51 -11.25 9.67 9.44
N LYS A 52 -11.87 8.54 9.80
CA LYS A 52 -11.57 7.25 9.17
C LYS A 52 -11.97 7.24 7.70
N GLU A 53 -13.18 7.71 7.39
CA GLU A 53 -13.70 7.75 6.02
C GLU A 53 -12.82 8.62 5.11
N GLU A 54 -12.35 9.77 5.61
CA GLU A 54 -11.49 10.67 4.86
C GLU A 54 -10.06 10.14 4.74
N LEU A 55 -9.51 9.58 5.82
CA LEU A 55 -8.19 8.94 5.79
C LEU A 55 -8.13 7.81 4.75
N ASP A 56 -9.18 6.98 4.69
CA ASP A 56 -9.27 5.90 3.71
C ASP A 56 -9.34 6.46 2.28
N LYS A 57 -10.12 7.51 2.03
CA LYS A 57 -10.16 8.19 0.71
C LYS A 57 -8.79 8.72 0.29
N ARG A 58 -8.10 9.45 1.18
CA ARG A 58 -6.79 10.02 0.88
C ARG A 58 -5.74 8.95 0.62
N ARG A 59 -5.78 7.84 1.35
CA ARG A 59 -4.93 6.67 1.10
C ARG A 59 -5.18 6.06 -0.26
N ILE A 60 -6.45 5.91 -0.65
CA ILE A 60 -6.82 5.42 -1.98
C ILE A 60 -6.28 6.38 -3.06
N SER A 61 -6.52 7.69 -2.94
CA SER A 61 -6.01 8.67 -3.90
C SER A 61 -4.48 8.70 -3.97
N ALA A 62 -3.78 8.51 -2.85
CA ALA A 62 -2.32 8.41 -2.83
C ALA A 62 -1.81 7.16 -3.56
N ILE A 63 -2.52 6.03 -3.45
CA ILE A 63 -2.20 4.80 -4.20
C ILE A 63 -2.51 4.98 -5.70
N GLU A 64 -3.64 5.60 -6.06
CA GLU A 64 -4.05 5.83 -7.46
C GLU A 64 -3.10 6.77 -8.21
N ALA A 65 -2.34 7.59 -7.49
CA ALA A 65 -1.36 8.52 -8.06
C ALA A 65 0.03 7.89 -8.33
N LEU A 66 0.23 6.62 -8.02
CA LEU A 66 1.47 5.86 -8.29
C LEU A 66 1.59 5.42 -9.75
#